data_AF-A0A921L813-F1
#
_entry.id   AF-A0A921L813-F1
#
_cell.length_a   1.000
_cell.length_b   1.000
_cell.length_c   1.000
_cell.angle_alpha   90.00
_cell.angle_beta   90.00
_cell.angle_gamma   90.00
#
_symmetry.space_group_name_H-M   'P 1'
#
loop_
_entity.id
_entity.type
_entity.pdbx_description
1 polymer ?
#
loop_
_entity_poly.entity_id
_entity_poly.type
_entity_poly.pdbx_seq_one_letter_code
_entity_poly.pdbx_strand_id
1 'polypeptide(L)'
;MGLTTQIFLGLLLGACFGYFLPDIGSELKPLGDAFIRMIKMIVVPLIFSTLIVGIAGTGDFKKLGRLGGKAIIWFEVASCLALIVGLVVVNVLQPGVGVSLPSIGAAAGANAAATAESFSISMHLLNIIPANIIEACAKSDMLQIIFFSCFFGVALAHIGEKGKIVVECCRGIAEAMFKVTHYVMMFAPIGIFAMIS
;
A
#
# COMPACT_ATOMS: atom_id res chain seq x y z
N MET A 1 13.65 19.76 16.60
CA MET A 1 13.37 19.65 15.15
C MET A 1 12.15 18.75 14.98
N GLY A 2 11.22 19.10 14.09
CA GLY A 2 10.07 18.24 13.81
C GLY A 2 10.48 16.98 13.04
N LEU A 3 9.71 15.91 13.17
CA LEU A 3 9.93 14.66 12.43
C LEU A 3 9.97 14.91 10.92
N THR A 4 9.10 15.78 10.42
CA THR A 4 9.08 16.21 9.02
C THR A 4 10.43 16.81 8.59
N THR A 5 11.01 17.68 9.42
CA THR A 5 12.32 18.29 9.14
C THR A 5 13.42 17.22 9.11
N GLN A 6 13.38 16.24 10.02
CA GLN A 6 14.35 15.14 10.06
C GLN A 6 14.26 14.23 8.83
N ILE A 7 13.03 13.95 8.37
CA ILE A 7 12.80 13.17 7.14
C ILE A 7 13.35 13.90 5.92
N PHE A 8 13.07 15.20 5.77
CA PHE A 8 13.62 16.00 4.68
C PHE A 8 15.14 16.07 4.72
N LEU A 9 15.72 16.20 5.91
CA LEU A 9 17.17 16.19 6.08
C LEU A 9 17.76 14.83 5.69
N GLY A 10 17.14 13.71 6.11
CA GLY A 10 17.53 12.36 5.74
C GLY A 10 17.46 12.12 4.23
N LEU A 11 16.42 12.62 3.57
CA LEU A 11 16.28 12.57 2.11
C LEU A 11 17.42 13.33 1.41
N LEU A 12 17.68 14.57 1.80
CA LEU A 12 18.71 15.41 1.18
C LEU A 12 20.11 14.82 1.40
N LEU A 13 20.41 14.42 2.64
CA LEU A 13 21.69 13.82 2.99
C LEU A 13 21.89 12.49 2.25
N GLY A 14 20.86 11.65 2.16
CA GLY A 14 20.95 10.39 1.46
C GLY A 14 21.18 10.60 -0.04
N ALA A 15 20.46 11.54 -0.66
CA ALA A 15 20.64 11.83 -2.08
C ALA A 15 22.05 12.35 -2.40
N CYS A 16 22.61 13.19 -1.53
CA CYS A 16 24.00 13.61 -1.64
C CYS A 16 24.97 12.42 -1.45
N PHE A 17 24.77 11.60 -0.41
CA PHE A 17 25.64 10.45 -0.15
C PHE A 17 25.61 9.40 -1.26
N GLY A 18 24.43 9.09 -1.82
CA GLY A 18 24.31 8.14 -2.91
C GLY A 18 24.93 8.61 -4.23
N TYR A 19 24.95 9.92 -4.46
CA TYR A 19 25.65 10.48 -5.63
C TYR A 19 27.18 10.48 -5.46
N PHE A 20 27.68 10.86 -4.28
CA PHE A 20 29.13 11.03 -4.06
C PHE A 20 29.85 9.74 -3.65
N LEU A 21 29.17 8.80 -2.96
CA LEU A 21 29.75 7.59 -2.35
C LEU A 21 28.84 6.36 -2.61
N PRO A 22 28.67 5.92 -3.87
CA PRO A 22 27.75 4.84 -4.23
C PRO A 22 28.11 3.48 -3.59
N ASP A 23 29.39 3.21 -3.36
CA ASP A 23 29.84 1.96 -2.74
C ASP A 23 29.36 1.84 -1.27
N ILE A 24 29.40 2.93 -0.50
CA ILE A 24 28.93 2.96 0.90
C ILE A 24 27.40 2.96 0.96
N GLY A 25 26.73 3.62 0.00
CA GLY A 25 25.26 3.56 -0.12
C GLY A 25 24.73 2.14 -0.26
N SER A 26 25.43 1.29 -1.02
CA SER A 26 25.06 -0.12 -1.19
C SER A 26 25.10 -0.93 0.11
N GLU A 27 25.99 -0.59 1.06
CA GLU A 27 26.09 -1.23 2.36
C GLU A 27 24.96 -0.80 3.32
N LEU A 28 24.35 0.36 3.09
CA LEU A 28 23.24 0.88 3.89
C LEU A 28 21.88 0.30 3.47
N LYS A 29 21.78 -0.34 2.29
CA LYS A 29 20.55 -0.96 1.78
C LYS A 29 19.81 -1.87 2.78
N PRO A 30 20.47 -2.72 3.60
CA PRO A 30 19.79 -3.55 4.59
C PRO A 30 18.99 -2.73 5.61
N LEU A 31 19.40 -1.49 5.91
CA LEU A 31 18.71 -0.59 6.84
C LEU A 31 17.44 -0.01 6.20
N GLY A 32 17.49 0.31 4.91
CA GLY A 32 16.31 0.68 4.12
C GLY A 32 15.31 -0.48 4.00
N ASP A 33 15.81 -1.68 3.70
CA ASP A 33 14.99 -2.90 3.64
C ASP A 33 14.34 -3.24 4.99
N ALA A 34 15.08 -3.07 6.10
CA ALA A 34 14.55 -3.24 7.44
C ALA A 34 13.40 -2.27 7.71
N PHE A 35 13.53 -1.01 7.30
CA PHE A 35 12.47 -0.01 7.43
C PHE A 35 11.21 -0.38 6.64
N ILE A 36 11.36 -0.82 5.38
CA ILE A 36 10.22 -1.30 4.58
C ILE A 36 9.56 -2.53 5.22
N ARG A 37 10.33 -3.46 5.78
CA ARG A 37 9.79 -4.62 6.51
C ARG A 37 9.01 -4.20 7.76
N MET A 38 9.50 -3.20 8.50
CA MET A 38 8.77 -2.65 9.65
C MET A 38 7.42 -2.04 9.24
N ILE A 39 7.37 -1.32 8.11
CA ILE A 39 6.10 -0.80 7.58
C ILE A 39 5.18 -1.97 7.23
N LYS A 40 5.65 -2.93 6.42
CA LYS A 40 4.85 -4.09 5.97
C LYS A 40 4.26 -4.90 7.12
N MET A 41 5.01 -5.05 8.22
CA MET A 41 4.54 -5.72 9.44
C MET A 41 3.28 -5.07 10.05
N ILE A 42 3.16 -3.75 9.97
CA ILE A 42 2.03 -3.01 10.54
C ILE A 42 0.78 -3.09 9.65
N VAL A 43 0.97 -3.09 8.33
CA VAL A 43 -0.12 -2.87 7.37
C VAL A 43 -1.25 -3.90 7.52
N VAL A 44 -0.94 -5.19 7.57
CA VAL A 44 -1.96 -6.26 7.61
C VAL A 44 -2.82 -6.20 8.88
N PRO A 45 -2.24 -6.21 10.11
CA PRO A 45 -3.05 -6.11 11.33
C PRO A 45 -3.82 -4.80 11.44
N LEU A 46 -3.22 -3.69 11.00
CA LEU A 46 -3.85 -2.37 11.04
C LEU A 46 -5.07 -2.32 10.12
N ILE A 47 -4.95 -2.72 8.87
CA ILE A 47 -6.07 -2.69 7.90
C ILE A 47 -7.19 -3.61 8.36
N PHE A 48 -6.86 -4.84 8.76
CA PHE A 48 -7.85 -5.81 9.23
C PHE A 48 -8.68 -5.26 10.41
N SER A 49 -7.98 -4.79 11.45
CA SER A 49 -8.63 -4.28 12.66
C SER A 49 -9.42 -2.98 12.42
N THR A 50 -8.85 -2.03 11.68
CA THR A 50 -9.50 -0.74 11.39
C THR A 50 -10.73 -0.90 10.51
N LEU A 51 -10.72 -1.81 9.53
CA LEU A 51 -11.90 -2.09 8.71
C LEU A 51 -13.03 -2.72 9.53
N ILE A 52 -12.72 -3.70 10.38
CA ILE A 52 -13.72 -4.32 11.26
C ILE A 52 -14.35 -3.26 12.16
N VAL A 53 -13.54 -2.42 12.81
CA VAL A 53 -14.03 -1.35 13.69
C VAL A 53 -14.86 -0.32 12.91
N GLY A 54 -14.42 0.09 11.72
CA GLY A 54 -15.12 1.07 10.90
C GLY A 54 -16.48 0.57 10.40
N ILE A 55 -16.55 -0.70 10.01
CA ILE A 55 -17.77 -1.32 9.47
C ILE A 55 -18.76 -1.66 10.58
N ALA A 56 -18.29 -2.34 11.63
CA ALA A 56 -19.14 -2.73 12.75
C ALA A 56 -19.64 -1.51 13.56
N GLY A 57 -18.85 -0.43 13.62
CA GLY A 57 -19.25 0.82 14.29
C GLY A 57 -20.36 1.59 13.57
N THR A 58 -20.52 1.41 12.25
CA THR A 58 -21.53 2.14 11.47
C THR A 58 -22.92 1.48 11.54
N GLY A 59 -22.98 0.16 11.77
CA GLY A 59 -24.22 -0.61 11.96
C GLY A 59 -25.19 -0.66 10.76
N ASP A 60 -24.91 0.06 9.67
CA ASP A 60 -25.81 0.24 8.52
C ASP A 60 -25.11 -0.13 7.20
N PHE A 61 -25.43 -1.34 6.72
CA PHE A 61 -24.90 -1.90 5.47
C PHE A 61 -25.21 -1.03 4.24
N LYS A 62 -26.37 -0.35 4.21
CA LYS A 62 -26.75 0.50 3.07
C LYS A 62 -25.87 1.75 3.01
N LYS A 63 -25.51 2.31 4.16
CA LYS A 63 -24.58 3.44 4.22
C LYS A 63 -23.18 3.03 3.76
N LEU A 64 -22.70 1.85 4.17
CA LEU A 64 -21.40 1.33 3.75
C LEU A 64 -21.33 1.10 2.24
N GLY A 65 -22.31 0.42 1.64
CA GLY A 65 -22.36 0.19 0.20
C GLY A 65 -22.39 1.50 -0.60
N ARG A 66 -23.14 2.51 -0.13
CA ARG A 66 -23.17 3.84 -0.75
C ARG A 66 -21.84 4.58 -0.61
N LEU A 67 -21.18 4.47 0.54
CA LEU A 67 -19.88 5.11 0.76
C LEU A 67 -18.79 4.45 -0.09
N GLY A 68 -18.75 3.12 -0.14
CA GLY A 68 -17.84 2.36 -0.99
C GLY A 68 -18.05 2.64 -2.48
N GLY A 69 -19.31 2.66 -2.94
CA GLY A 69 -19.63 3.02 -4.33
C GLY A 69 -19.20 4.45 -4.69
N LYS A 70 -19.42 5.42 -3.79
CA LYS A 70 -18.92 6.79 -3.97
C LYS A 70 -17.39 6.84 -4.00
N ALA A 71 -16.72 6.06 -3.16
CA ALA A 71 -15.26 6.00 -3.12
C ALA A 71 -14.68 5.41 -4.41
N ILE A 72 -15.29 4.36 -4.98
CA ILE A 72 -14.88 3.78 -6.26
C ILE A 72 -15.02 4.78 -7.40
N ILE A 73 -16.19 5.43 -7.53
CA ILE A 73 -16.41 6.44 -8.58
C ILE A 73 -15.41 7.60 -8.41
N TRP A 74 -15.19 8.04 -7.18
CA TRP A 74 -14.22 9.10 -6.90
C TRP A 74 -12.79 8.69 -7.25
N PHE A 75 -12.38 7.48 -6.90
CA PHE A 75 -11.05 6.93 -7.20
C PHE A 75 -10.83 6.77 -8.71
N GLU A 76 -11.83 6.28 -9.43
CA GLU A 76 -11.76 6.10 -10.88
C GLU A 76 -11.61 7.46 -11.58
N VAL A 77 -12.45 8.44 -11.23
CA VAL A 77 -12.38 9.80 -11.79
C VAL A 77 -11.03 10.46 -11.48
N ALA A 78 -10.55 10.35 -10.24
CA ALA A 78 -9.26 10.90 -9.84
C ALA A 78 -8.09 10.24 -10.59
N SER A 79 -8.14 8.92 -10.77
CA SER A 79 -7.11 8.16 -11.49
C SER A 79 -7.12 8.46 -12.99
N CYS A 80 -8.30 8.56 -13.62
CA CYS A 80 -8.42 9.01 -15.01
C CYS A 80 -7.83 10.41 -15.20
N LEU A 81 -8.12 11.34 -14.29
CA LEU A 81 -7.58 12.70 -14.36
C LEU A 81 -6.05 12.71 -14.18
N ALA A 82 -5.52 11.91 -13.26
CA ALA A 82 -4.08 11.74 -13.09
C ALA A 82 -3.41 11.16 -14.34
N LEU A 83 -4.03 10.16 -15.00
CA LEU A 83 -3.54 9.59 -16.25
C LEU A 83 -3.54 10.61 -17.39
N ILE A 84 -4.59 11.43 -17.51
CA ILE A 84 -4.65 12.49 -18.52
C ILE A 84 -3.50 13.49 -18.31
N VAL A 85 -3.30 13.96 -17.08
CA VAL A 85 -2.21 14.88 -16.76
C VAL A 85 -0.85 14.25 -17.05
N GLY A 86 -0.63 13.01 -16.62
CA GLY A 86 0.60 12.26 -16.89
C GLY A 86 0.86 12.10 -18.38
N LEU A 87 -0.17 11.78 -19.16
CA LEU A 87 -0.08 11.64 -20.61
C LEU A 87 0.28 12.97 -21.28
N VAL A 88 -0.35 14.08 -20.88
CA VAL A 88 -0.05 15.42 -21.40
C VAL A 88 1.41 15.79 -21.10
N VAL A 89 1.85 15.62 -19.85
CA VAL A 89 3.22 15.95 -19.45
C VAL A 89 4.25 15.13 -20.21
N VAL A 90 4.05 13.81 -20.35
CA VAL A 90 4.96 12.92 -21.09
C VAL A 90 4.99 13.27 -22.57
N ASN A 91 3.85 13.58 -23.19
CA ASN A 91 3.80 13.95 -24.61
C ASN A 91 4.42 15.31 -24.90
N VAL A 92 4.37 16.26 -23.94
CA VAL A 92 4.95 17.60 -24.09
C VAL A 92 6.45 17.62 -23.77
N LEU A 93 6.85 17.07 -22.63
CA LEU A 93 8.26 17.08 -22.19
C LEU A 93 9.11 16.02 -22.92
N GLN A 94 8.45 15.00 -23.50
CA GLN A 94 9.09 13.89 -24.22
C GLN A 94 10.39 13.40 -23.54
N PRO A 95 10.35 12.95 -22.27
CA PRO A 95 11.58 12.64 -21.50
C PRO A 95 12.44 11.48 -22.04
N GLY A 96 12.12 10.94 -23.23
CA GLY A 96 12.86 9.86 -23.90
C GLY A 96 13.55 10.27 -25.21
N VAL A 97 13.33 11.47 -25.77
CA VAL A 97 14.07 11.89 -26.98
C VAL A 97 15.54 12.12 -26.63
N GLY A 98 16.43 11.31 -27.22
CA GLY A 98 17.89 11.38 -27.02
C GLY A 98 18.46 10.35 -26.03
N VAL A 99 17.63 9.56 -25.34
CA VAL A 99 18.12 8.46 -24.50
C VAL A 99 18.49 7.28 -25.41
N SER A 100 19.79 7.10 -25.63
CA SER A 100 20.33 5.93 -26.32
C SER A 100 20.33 4.74 -25.35
N LEU A 101 19.18 4.08 -25.22
CA LEU A 101 19.12 2.79 -24.54
C LEU A 101 19.94 1.80 -25.38
N PRO A 102 21.01 1.16 -24.83
CA PRO A 102 21.69 0.08 -25.53
C PRO A 102 20.62 -0.92 -25.91
N SER A 103 20.51 -1.25 -27.21
CA SER A 103 19.41 -1.99 -27.81
C SER A 103 18.85 -3.01 -26.82
N ILE A 104 17.75 -2.62 -26.15
CA ILE A 104 16.97 -3.57 -25.39
C ILE A 104 16.43 -4.48 -26.48
N GLY A 105 17.10 -5.61 -26.68
CA GLY A 105 16.80 -6.52 -27.77
C GLY A 105 15.30 -6.81 -27.77
N ALA A 106 14.75 -7.08 -28.96
CA ALA A 106 13.34 -7.38 -29.19
C ALA A 106 12.72 -8.42 -28.21
N ALA A 107 13.54 -9.11 -27.41
CA ALA A 107 13.15 -9.92 -26.25
C ALA A 107 12.46 -9.17 -25.10
N ALA A 108 12.81 -7.92 -24.76
CA ALA A 108 12.16 -7.26 -23.60
C ALA A 108 10.76 -6.71 -23.93
N GLY A 109 10.54 -6.28 -25.18
CA GLY A 109 9.19 -5.94 -25.67
C GLY A 109 8.30 -7.19 -25.77
N ALA A 110 8.88 -8.34 -26.13
CA ALA A 110 8.18 -9.62 -26.15
C ALA A 110 7.82 -10.12 -24.74
N ASN A 111 8.65 -9.88 -23.72
CA ASN A 111 8.35 -10.26 -22.33
C ASN A 111 7.26 -9.38 -21.69
N ALA A 112 7.20 -8.08 -22.04
CA ALA A 112 6.11 -7.21 -21.62
C ALA A 112 4.76 -7.63 -22.24
N ALA A 113 4.77 -8.08 -23.49
CA ALA A 113 3.59 -8.64 -24.16
C ALA A 113 3.22 -10.05 -23.66
N ALA A 114 4.19 -10.87 -23.26
CA ALA A 114 3.95 -12.21 -22.69
C ALA A 114 3.40 -12.17 -21.26
N THR A 115 3.60 -11.08 -20.52
CA THR A 115 3.01 -10.85 -19.19
C THR A 115 1.62 -10.22 -19.26
N ALA A 116 1.13 -9.90 -20.47
CA ALA A 116 -0.29 -9.72 -20.69
C ALA A 116 -0.98 -11.10 -20.67
N GLU A 117 -0.96 -11.77 -19.51
CA GLU A 117 -1.96 -12.77 -19.21
C GLU A 117 -3.31 -12.14 -19.54
N SER A 118 -4.17 -12.90 -20.22
CA SER A 118 -5.53 -12.48 -20.52
C SER A 118 -6.18 -12.02 -19.23
N PHE A 119 -6.32 -10.70 -19.06
CA PHE A 119 -6.97 -10.10 -17.91
C PHE A 119 -8.43 -10.52 -17.92
N SER A 120 -8.69 -11.70 -17.35
CA SER A 120 -10.03 -12.24 -17.22
C SER A 120 -10.61 -11.59 -15.99
N ILE A 121 -11.53 -10.66 -16.22
CA ILE A 121 -12.31 -9.98 -15.19
C ILE A 121 -12.91 -11.03 -14.23
N SER A 122 -13.37 -12.16 -14.78
CA SER A 122 -13.91 -13.28 -14.00
C SER A 122 -12.89 -13.89 -13.03
N MET A 123 -11.65 -14.12 -13.47
CA MET A 123 -10.59 -14.65 -12.59
C MET A 123 -10.17 -13.62 -11.55
N HIS A 124 -10.11 -12.33 -11.92
CA HIS A 124 -9.82 -11.26 -10.97
C HIS A 124 -10.91 -11.17 -9.88
N LEU A 125 -12.19 -11.23 -10.25
CA LEU A 125 -13.31 -11.25 -9.30
C LEU A 125 -13.28 -12.46 -8.37
N LEU A 126 -12.91 -13.65 -8.88
CA LEU A 126 -12.75 -14.84 -8.06
C LEU A 126 -11.60 -14.69 -7.06
N ASN A 127 -10.48 -14.09 -7.48
CA ASN A 127 -9.31 -13.86 -6.62
C ASN A 127 -9.56 -12.82 -5.51
N ILE A 128 -10.66 -12.04 -5.58
CA ILE A 128 -11.07 -11.17 -4.46
C ILE A 128 -11.48 -12.00 -3.23
N ILE A 129 -12.05 -13.18 -3.45
CA ILE A 129 -12.52 -14.05 -2.38
C ILE A 129 -11.36 -14.96 -1.95
N PRO A 130 -10.81 -14.80 -0.73
CA PRO A 130 -9.72 -15.65 -0.28
C PRO A 130 -10.16 -17.10 -0.14
N ALA A 131 -9.37 -18.03 -0.66
CA ALA A 131 -9.51 -19.45 -0.32
C ALA A 131 -9.14 -19.71 1.15
N ASN A 132 -8.13 -18.99 1.67
CA ASN A 132 -7.71 -19.05 3.06
C ASN A 132 -7.21 -17.68 3.55
N ILE A 133 -7.82 -17.16 4.61
CA ILE A 133 -7.46 -15.85 5.19
C ILE A 133 -6.04 -15.82 5.78
N ILE A 134 -5.58 -16.92 6.37
CA ILE A 134 -4.23 -16.99 6.97
C ILE A 134 -3.17 -16.89 5.87
N GLU A 135 -3.42 -17.54 4.74
CA GLU A 135 -2.55 -17.45 3.57
C GLU A 135 -2.57 -16.05 2.95
N ALA A 136 -3.75 -15.43 2.82
CA ALA A 136 -3.87 -14.06 2.33
C ALA A 136 -3.09 -13.06 3.20
N CYS A 137 -3.18 -13.21 4.54
CA CYS A 137 -2.40 -12.43 5.49
C CYS A 137 -0.89 -12.66 5.34
N ALA A 138 -0.45 -13.91 5.16
CA ALA A 138 0.97 -14.24 4.98
C ALA A 138 1.53 -13.69 3.66
N LYS A 139 0.75 -13.76 2.57
CA LYS A 139 1.11 -13.23 1.25
C LYS A 139 0.91 -11.71 1.14
N SER A 140 0.33 -11.08 2.16
CA SER A 140 -0.04 -9.66 2.13
C SER A 140 -0.96 -9.29 0.95
N ASP A 141 -1.87 -10.19 0.56
CA ASP A 141 -2.88 -9.91 -0.47
C ASP A 141 -3.95 -8.98 0.10
N MET A 142 -3.77 -7.68 -0.16
CA MET A 142 -4.59 -6.64 0.45
C MET A 142 -6.05 -6.74 0.03
N LEU A 143 -6.33 -7.09 -1.24
CA LEU A 143 -7.70 -7.13 -1.75
C LEU A 143 -8.51 -8.22 -1.07
N GLN A 144 -7.91 -9.40 -0.91
CA GLN A 144 -8.50 -10.53 -0.18
C GLN A 144 -8.72 -10.21 1.30
N ILE A 145 -7.73 -9.60 1.97
CA ILE A 145 -7.83 -9.21 3.37
C ILE A 145 -8.97 -8.19 3.57
N ILE A 146 -9.06 -7.18 2.69
CA ILE A 146 -10.10 -6.15 2.73
C ILE A 146 -11.48 -6.80 2.55
N PHE A 147 -11.64 -7.67 1.54
CA PHE A 147 -12.91 -8.34 1.28
C PHE A 147 -13.39 -9.17 2.48
N PHE A 148 -12.50 -9.99 3.04
CA PHE A 148 -12.80 -10.78 4.24
C PHE A 148 -13.13 -9.90 5.45
N SER A 149 -12.33 -8.86 5.70
CA SER A 149 -12.55 -7.92 6.81
C SER A 149 -13.90 -7.24 6.72
N CYS A 150 -14.31 -6.87 5.50
CA CYS A 150 -15.63 -6.30 5.24
C CYS A 150 -16.75 -7.28 5.56
N PHE A 151 -16.67 -8.50 5.03
CA PHE A 151 -17.69 -9.52 5.26
C PHE A 151 -17.79 -9.90 6.74
N PHE A 152 -16.65 -10.08 7.40
CA PHE A 152 -16.55 -10.40 8.83
C PHE A 152 -17.05 -9.25 9.71
N GLY A 153 -16.68 -8.00 9.40
CA GLY A 153 -17.19 -6.82 10.11
C GLY A 153 -18.71 -6.67 10.04
N VAL A 154 -19.30 -6.96 8.87
CA VAL A 154 -20.77 -6.98 8.71
C VAL A 154 -21.40 -8.11 9.53
N ALA A 155 -20.81 -9.30 9.54
CA ALA A 155 -21.30 -10.42 10.35
C ALA A 155 -21.26 -10.08 11.85
N LEU A 156 -20.17 -9.49 12.34
CA LEU A 156 -20.04 -9.04 13.73
C LEU A 156 -21.10 -7.99 14.11
N ALA A 157 -21.44 -7.08 13.20
CA ALA A 157 -22.50 -6.10 13.41
C ALA A 157 -23.88 -6.75 13.62
N HIS A 158 -24.16 -7.85 12.92
CA HIS A 158 -25.44 -8.58 13.02
C HIS A 158 -25.53 -9.51 14.23
N ILE A 159 -24.40 -10.00 14.76
CA ILE A 159 -24.34 -10.85 15.95
C ILE A 159 -24.77 -10.09 17.23
N GLY A 160 -24.72 -8.75 17.21
CA GLY A 160 -25.16 -7.91 18.32
C GLY A 160 -24.16 -7.90 19.48
N GLU A 161 -24.61 -8.20 20.69
CA GLU A 161 -23.84 -7.99 21.92
C GLU A 161 -22.57 -8.85 22.01
N LYS A 162 -22.61 -10.10 21.51
CA LYS A 162 -21.41 -10.95 21.41
C LYS A 162 -20.40 -10.43 20.38
N GLY A 163 -20.88 -9.76 19.33
CA GLY A 163 -20.03 -9.17 18.30
C GLY A 163 -19.23 -7.97 18.81
N LYS A 164 -19.81 -7.20 19.75
CA LYS A 164 -19.14 -6.03 20.36
C LYS A 164 -17.81 -6.39 21.02
N ILE A 165 -17.73 -7.53 21.69
CA ILE A 165 -16.50 -7.99 22.35
C ILE A 165 -15.35 -8.11 21.34
N VAL A 166 -15.64 -8.70 20.17
CA VAL A 166 -14.64 -8.86 19.09
C VAL A 166 -14.28 -7.52 18.47
N VAL A 167 -15.25 -6.64 18.26
CA VAL A 167 -15.02 -5.29 17.72
C VAL A 167 -14.14 -4.45 18.65
N GLU A 168 -14.36 -4.51 19.97
CA GLU A 168 -13.53 -3.81 20.95
C GLU A 168 -12.12 -4.41 21.05
N CYS A 169 -11.98 -5.74 20.89
CA CYS A 169 -10.66 -6.35 20.72
C CYS A 169 -9.94 -5.82 19.47
N CYS A 170 -10.63 -5.73 18.33
CA CYS A 170 -10.09 -5.12 17.12
C CYS A 170 -9.75 -3.64 17.31
N ARG A 171 -10.53 -2.89 18.09
CA ARG A 171 -10.20 -1.49 18.44
C ARG A 171 -8.88 -1.40 19.20
N GLY A 172 -8.69 -2.24 20.22
CA GLY A 172 -7.44 -2.29 20.97
C GLY A 172 -6.23 -2.66 20.08
N ILE A 173 -6.41 -3.59 19.14
CA ILE A 173 -5.38 -3.94 18.15
C ILE A 173 -5.07 -2.73 17.25
N ALA A 174 -6.08 -2.05 16.72
CA ALA A 174 -5.89 -0.88 15.86
C ALA A 174 -5.12 0.24 16.57
N GLU A 175 -5.51 0.56 17.81
CA GLU A 175 -4.81 1.56 18.64
C GLU A 175 -3.36 1.16 18.94
N ALA A 176 -3.13 -0.11 19.28
CA ALA A 176 -1.77 -0.63 19.45
C ALA A 176 -0.95 -0.49 18.15
N MET A 177 -1.54 -0.82 16.99
CA MET A 177 -0.86 -0.69 15.70
C MET A 177 -0.60 0.77 15.31
N PHE A 178 -1.49 1.71 15.64
CA PHE A 178 -1.21 3.14 15.49
C PHE A 178 -0.01 3.57 16.36
N LYS A 179 0.12 3.03 17.57
CA LYS A 179 1.28 3.30 18.43
C LYS A 179 2.56 2.69 17.86
N VAL A 180 2.51 1.46 17.35
CA VAL A 180 3.65 0.84 16.65
C VAL A 180 4.03 1.64 15.41
N THR A 181 3.05 2.15 14.65
CA THR A 181 3.29 3.05 13.52
C THR A 181 4.08 4.28 13.96
N HIS A 182 3.71 4.89 15.10
CA HIS A 182 4.45 6.02 15.63
C HIS A 182 5.91 5.66 15.95
N TYR A 183 6.16 4.50 16.56
CA TYR A 183 7.53 4.03 16.83
C TYR A 183 8.33 3.83 15.53
N VAL A 184 7.74 3.19 14.52
CA VAL A 184 8.40 3.00 13.22
C VAL A 184 8.68 4.35 12.54
N MET A 185 7.76 5.31 12.66
CA MET A 185 7.94 6.66 12.11
C MET A 185 9.12 7.41 12.76
N MET A 186 9.48 7.13 14.01
CA MET A 186 10.69 7.70 14.63
C MET A 186 11.98 7.20 13.97
N PHE A 187 11.96 6.00 13.37
CA PHE A 187 13.08 5.44 12.59
C PHE A 187 13.08 5.89 11.13
N ALA A 188 12.01 6.56 10.66
CA ALA A 188 11.87 6.97 9.26
C ALA A 188 13.01 7.84 8.72
N PRO A 189 13.59 8.80 9.46
CA PRO A 189 14.70 9.61 8.94
C PRO A 189 15.91 8.76 8.52
N ILE A 190 16.22 7.72 9.31
CA ILE A 190 17.34 6.81 9.07
C ILE A 190 17.00 5.85 7.93
N GLY A 191 15.79 5.29 7.93
CA GLY A 191 15.34 4.37 6.88
C GLY A 191 15.25 5.04 5.50
N ILE A 192 14.82 6.31 5.45
CA ILE A 192 14.74 7.10 4.21
C ILE A 192 16.14 7.49 3.72
N PHE A 193 17.04 7.90 4.63
CA PHE A 193 18.44 8.14 4.28
C PHE A 193 19.07 6.91 3.63
N ALA A 194 18.93 5.74 4.24
CA ALA A 194 19.50 4.49 3.74
C ALA A 194 18.83 3.94 2.46
N MET A 195 17.61 4.36 2.14
CA MET A 195 16.92 3.96 0.92
C MET A 195 17.32 4.80 -0.29
N ILE A 196 17.72 6.05 -0.06
CA ILE A 196 18.01 7.03 -1.11
C ILE A 196 19.51 7.21 -1.36
N SER A 197 20.36 6.84 -0.37
CA SER A 197 21.82 6.72 -0.50
C SER A 197 22.22 5.46 -1.27
#